data_AF-A0A1G6ZRM8-F1
#
_entry.id   AF-A0A1G6ZRM8-F1
#
_cell.length_a   1.000
_cell.length_b   1.000
_cell.length_c   1.000
_cell.angle_alpha   90.00
_cell.angle_beta   90.00
_cell.angle_gamma   90.00
#
_symmetry.space_group_name_H-M   'P 1'
#
loop_
_entity.id
_entity.type
_entity.pdbx_description
1 polymer ?
#
loop_
_entity_poly.entity_id
_entity_poly.type
_entity_poly.pdbx_seq_one_letter_code
_entity_poly.pdbx_strand_id
1 'polypeptide(L)'
;MYMEPLKIQLQKYDQGEFTNPGAEQFYSGLQEWAAENPDGGIEQDFSIQVLGVTADSSMLFVAINRFGVPVKNVSFVYSLGLRSGEWIWNRVRIHLSEDQVGVIMPDRAMPFLIDLSPEQEALFDRMTERNQVGELEFFTYDRVE
;
A
#
# COMPACT_ATOMS: atom_id res chain seq x y z
N MET A 1 -5.32 24.26 8.54
CA MET A 1 -4.75 23.80 7.27
C MET A 1 -5.66 22.69 6.81
N TYR A 2 -6.19 22.72 5.58
CA TYR A 2 -7.08 21.67 5.08
C TYR A 2 -6.24 20.62 4.37
N MET A 3 -6.49 19.35 4.64
CA MET A 3 -5.85 18.24 3.93
C MET A 3 -6.53 18.10 2.57
N GLU A 4 -5.74 17.96 1.50
CA GLU A 4 -6.29 17.79 0.15
C GLU A 4 -6.93 16.39 0.00
N PRO A 5 -8.03 16.25 -0.74
CA PRO A 5 -8.62 14.94 -1.00
C PRO A 5 -7.63 13.99 -1.68
N LEU A 6 -7.56 12.76 -1.15
CA LEU A 6 -6.70 11.71 -1.65
C LEU A 6 -6.97 11.43 -3.14
N LYS A 7 -5.91 11.28 -3.92
CA LYS A 7 -6.01 10.88 -5.33
C LYS A 7 -5.20 9.63 -5.59
N ILE A 8 -5.74 8.72 -6.39
CA ILE A 8 -4.99 7.54 -6.82
C ILE A 8 -3.85 7.95 -7.76
N GLN A 9 -2.69 7.33 -7.56
CA GLN A 9 -1.54 7.38 -8.46
C GLN A 9 -1.17 5.95 -8.84
N LEU A 10 -1.11 5.69 -10.14
CA LEU A 10 -0.67 4.39 -10.66
C LEU A 10 0.85 4.26 -10.60
N GLN A 11 1.34 3.03 -10.45
CA GLN A 11 2.77 2.75 -10.56
C GLN A 11 3.24 3.07 -11.98
N LYS A 12 4.52 3.43 -12.12
CA LYS A 12 5.11 3.74 -13.42
C LYS A 12 5.07 2.53 -14.36
N TYR A 13 5.26 1.32 -13.83
CA TYR A 13 5.13 0.07 -14.58
C TYR A 13 3.74 -0.09 -15.22
N ASP A 14 2.68 0.30 -14.51
CA ASP A 14 1.29 0.18 -14.96
C ASP A 14 0.87 1.27 -15.95
N GLN A 15 1.66 2.34 -16.09
CA GLN A 15 1.40 3.41 -17.07
C GLN A 15 1.83 3.02 -18.49
N GLY A 16 2.64 1.96 -18.64
CA GLY A 16 3.28 1.60 -19.91
C GLY A 16 2.43 0.74 -20.85
N GLU A 17 1.53 -0.08 -20.33
CA GLU A 17 0.66 -0.94 -21.13
C GLU A 17 -0.36 -1.59 -20.19
N PHE A 18 -1.63 -1.17 -20.25
CA PHE A 18 -2.75 -1.90 -19.64
C PHE A 18 -2.97 -3.20 -20.44
N THR A 19 -2.00 -4.12 -20.44
CA THR A 19 -2.11 -5.40 -21.16
C THR A 19 -2.85 -6.44 -20.35
N ASN A 20 -3.19 -6.16 -19.09
CA ASN A 20 -3.86 -7.11 -18.20
C ASN A 20 -5.40 -6.90 -18.21
N PRO A 21 -6.19 -7.82 -18.78
CA PRO A 21 -7.65 -7.75 -18.74
C PRO A 21 -8.12 -7.81 -17.27
N GLY A 22 -8.85 -6.78 -16.82
CA GLY A 22 -9.33 -6.66 -15.43
C GLY A 22 -8.73 -5.48 -14.65
N ALA A 23 -7.67 -4.84 -15.19
CA ALA A 23 -7.04 -3.69 -14.55
C ALA A 23 -8.02 -2.50 -14.38
N GLU A 24 -8.90 -2.26 -15.36
CA GLU A 24 -9.92 -1.19 -15.29
C GLU A 24 -10.86 -1.32 -14.07
N GLN A 25 -11.31 -2.54 -13.76
CA GLN A 25 -12.19 -2.81 -12.62
C GLN A 25 -11.46 -2.58 -11.30
N PHE A 26 -10.21 -3.03 -11.21
CA PHE A 26 -9.33 -2.77 -10.08
C PHE A 26 -9.14 -1.26 -9.84
N TYR A 27 -8.90 -0.49 -10.91
CA TYR A 27 -8.72 0.96 -10.79
C TYR A 27 -10.00 1.70 -10.43
N SER A 28 -11.16 1.27 -10.95
CA SER A 28 -12.46 1.84 -10.53
C SER A 28 -12.66 1.67 -9.03
N GLY A 29 -12.41 0.47 -8.50
CA GLY A 29 -12.53 0.19 -7.07
C GLY A 29 -11.58 1.04 -6.22
N LEU A 30 -10.35 1.27 -6.67
CA LEU A 30 -9.41 2.16 -5.98
C LEU A 30 -9.86 3.63 -6.00
N GLN A 31 -10.45 4.09 -7.11
CA GLN A 31 -10.98 5.46 -7.20
C GLN A 31 -12.18 5.66 -6.29
N GLU A 32 -13.09 4.69 -6.25
CA GLU A 32 -14.23 4.68 -5.32
C GLU A 32 -13.74 4.71 -3.87
N TRP A 33 -12.79 3.85 -3.52
CA TRP A 33 -12.19 3.84 -2.18
C TRP A 33 -11.57 5.19 -1.80
N ALA A 34 -10.81 5.83 -2.71
CA ALA A 34 -10.21 7.14 -2.44
C ALA A 34 -11.26 8.25 -2.30
N ALA A 35 -12.38 8.17 -3.04
CA ALA A 35 -13.49 9.09 -2.93
C ALA A 35 -14.25 8.94 -1.60
N GLU A 36 -14.36 7.72 -1.08
CA GLU A 36 -14.94 7.42 0.23
C GLU A 36 -13.99 7.73 1.39
N ASN A 37 -12.67 7.72 1.14
CA ASN A 37 -11.62 7.98 2.12
C ASN A 37 -10.75 9.19 1.72
N PRO A 38 -11.34 10.39 1.52
CA PRO A 38 -10.61 11.56 1.04
C PRO A 38 -9.50 11.99 2.01
N ASP A 39 -9.68 11.72 3.30
CA ASP A 39 -8.74 12.01 4.37
C ASP A 39 -7.86 10.81 4.73
N GLY A 40 -7.79 9.78 3.87
CA GLY A 40 -7.03 8.56 4.12
C GLY A 40 -5.55 8.84 4.41
N GLY A 41 -4.99 8.05 5.32
CA GLY A 41 -3.61 8.14 5.80
C GLY A 41 -3.45 8.92 7.10
N ILE A 42 -2.21 9.22 7.47
CA ILE A 42 -1.86 9.96 8.69
C ILE A 42 -1.24 11.30 8.27
N GLU A 43 -1.74 12.41 8.83
CA GLU A 43 -1.23 13.75 8.52
C GLU A 43 0.29 13.84 8.79
N GLN A 44 1.03 14.49 7.89
CA GLN A 44 2.49 14.66 7.98
C GLN A 44 3.28 13.34 8.00
N ASP A 45 2.69 12.25 7.50
CA ASP A 45 3.31 10.93 7.52
C ASP A 45 3.19 10.19 6.18
N PHE A 46 3.91 9.07 6.08
CA PHE A 46 3.70 8.06 5.06
C PHE A 46 3.12 6.81 5.70
N SER A 47 1.90 6.48 5.30
CA SER A 47 1.16 5.37 5.89
C SER A 47 0.87 4.29 4.86
N ILE A 48 0.69 3.07 5.34
CA ILE A 48 0.31 1.92 4.51
C ILE A 48 -1.00 1.37 5.05
N GLN A 49 -1.95 1.14 4.15
CA GLN A 49 -3.23 0.51 4.48
C GLN A 49 -3.41 -0.75 3.65
N VAL A 50 -4.03 -1.77 4.27
CA VAL A 50 -4.42 -3.01 3.59
C VAL A 50 -5.86 -2.85 3.14
N LEU A 51 -6.13 -3.07 1.85
CA LEU A 51 -7.49 -3.02 1.31
C LEU A 51 -8.13 -4.41 1.19
N GLY A 52 -7.32 -5.46 1.08
CA GLY A 52 -7.81 -6.83 1.01
C GLY A 52 -6.88 -7.76 0.23
N VAL A 53 -7.43 -8.89 -0.20
CA VAL A 53 -6.73 -9.91 -1.00
C VAL A 53 -7.44 -10.05 -2.34
N THR A 54 -6.64 -10.15 -3.40
CA THR A 54 -7.08 -10.34 -4.77
C THR A 54 -7.36 -11.81 -5.07
N ALA A 55 -8.01 -12.09 -6.21
CA ALA A 55 -8.38 -13.46 -6.59
C ALA A 55 -7.17 -14.37 -6.91
N ASP A 56 -5.99 -13.79 -7.15
CA ASP A 56 -4.71 -14.46 -7.41
C ASP A 56 -3.84 -14.56 -6.14
N SER A 57 -4.45 -14.52 -4.95
CA SER A 57 -3.77 -14.64 -3.66
C SER A 57 -2.70 -13.57 -3.43
N SER A 58 -2.94 -12.33 -3.87
CA SER A 58 -2.06 -11.19 -3.58
C SER A 58 -2.73 -10.22 -2.62
N MET A 59 -2.00 -9.70 -1.65
CA MET A 59 -2.53 -8.67 -0.76
C MET A 59 -2.37 -7.30 -1.39
N LEU A 60 -3.48 -6.56 -1.45
CA LEU A 60 -3.52 -5.18 -1.92
C LEU A 60 -3.23 -4.22 -0.80
N PHE A 61 -2.12 -3.51 -0.96
CA PHE A 61 -1.74 -2.39 -0.11
C PHE A 61 -1.93 -1.07 -0.85
N VAL A 62 -2.20 -0.02 -0.09
CA VAL A 62 -2.14 1.36 -0.57
C VAL A 62 -1.14 2.11 0.30
N ALA A 63 -0.09 2.61 -0.36
CA ALA A 63 0.87 3.52 0.24
C ALA A 63 0.38 4.95 0.06
N ILE A 64 0.32 5.73 1.14
CA ILE A 64 -0.30 7.05 1.16
C ILE A 64 0.76 8.07 1.59
N ASN A 65 1.02 9.06 0.74
CA ASN A 65 1.95 10.15 1.03
C ASN A 65 1.21 11.41 1.52
N ARG A 66 1.30 11.71 2.82
CA ARG A 66 0.79 12.95 3.44
C ARG A 66 1.90 13.86 3.97
N PHE A 67 3.15 13.67 3.54
CA PHE A 67 4.25 14.56 3.93
C PHE A 67 4.12 15.98 3.36
N GLY A 68 3.26 16.19 2.37
CA GLY A 68 3.16 17.47 1.64
C GLY A 68 4.31 17.70 0.64
N VAL A 69 5.21 16.72 0.49
CA VAL A 69 6.31 16.75 -0.49
C VAL A 69 6.36 15.46 -1.30
N PRO A 70 6.80 15.50 -2.57
CA PRO A 70 7.01 14.29 -3.36
C PRO A 70 8.15 13.43 -2.79
N VAL A 71 7.96 12.11 -2.79
CA VAL A 71 8.95 11.15 -2.28
C VAL A 71 9.22 10.02 -3.27
N LYS A 72 10.40 9.41 -3.18
CA LYS A 72 10.81 8.25 -3.98
C LYS A 72 11.73 7.32 -3.20
N ASN A 73 12.03 6.16 -3.78
CA ASN A 73 12.91 5.13 -3.19
C ASN A 73 12.53 4.77 -1.74
N VAL A 74 11.23 4.61 -1.53
CA VAL A 74 10.69 4.35 -0.20
C VAL A 74 11.06 2.93 0.23
N SER A 75 11.62 2.79 1.43
CA SER A 75 11.98 1.49 2.00
C SER A 75 11.53 1.40 3.45
N PHE A 76 11.07 0.21 3.84
CA PHE A 76 10.66 -0.06 5.22
C PHE A 76 10.69 -1.56 5.48
N VAL A 77 10.63 -1.90 6.76
CA VAL A 77 10.46 -3.27 7.25
C VAL A 77 9.02 -3.39 7.72
N TYR A 78 8.30 -4.37 7.19
CA TYR A 78 6.90 -4.61 7.49
C TYR A 78 6.71 -5.96 8.17
N SER A 79 5.89 -5.95 9.21
CA SER A 79 5.42 -7.15 9.89
C SER A 79 3.90 -7.13 9.94
N LEU A 80 3.26 -8.26 9.62
CA LEU A 80 1.82 -8.47 9.72
C LEU A 80 1.58 -9.87 10.27
N GLY A 81 0.75 -9.96 11.31
CA GLY A 81 0.46 -11.23 11.93
C GLY A 81 -0.72 -11.17 12.88
N LEU A 82 -0.92 -12.27 13.58
CA LEU A 82 -1.88 -12.41 14.65
C LEU A 82 -1.19 -12.10 15.99
N ARG A 83 -1.94 -11.52 16.94
CA ARG A 83 -1.50 -11.30 18.32
C ARG A 83 -1.11 -12.60 19.05
N SER A 84 -1.49 -13.77 18.52
CA SER A 84 -1.04 -15.08 19.00
C SER A 84 0.45 -15.35 18.74
N GLY A 85 1.10 -14.58 17.87
CA GLY A 85 2.49 -14.75 17.45
C GLY A 85 2.68 -15.49 16.13
N GLU A 86 1.60 -15.80 15.41
CA GLU A 86 1.64 -16.31 14.04
C GLU A 86 1.80 -15.14 13.06
N TRP A 87 2.72 -15.23 12.10
CA TRP A 87 3.04 -14.13 11.18
C TRP A 87 2.69 -14.48 9.75
N ILE A 88 1.98 -13.57 9.07
CA ILE A 88 1.88 -13.56 7.60
C ILE A 88 3.23 -13.12 7.05
N TRP A 89 3.72 -11.96 7.51
CA TRP A 89 5.07 -11.49 7.25
C TRP A 89 5.72 -11.08 8.56
N ASN A 90 6.97 -11.51 8.76
CA ASN A 90 7.77 -11.12 9.91
C ASN A 90 9.00 -10.38 9.41
N ARG A 91 9.02 -9.06 9.61
CA ARG A 91 10.13 -8.16 9.28
C ARG A 91 10.60 -8.28 7.84
N VAL A 92 9.65 -8.33 6.90
CA VAL A 92 9.95 -8.35 5.47
C VAL A 92 10.37 -6.95 5.02
N ARG A 93 11.51 -6.85 4.35
CA ARG A 93 11.96 -5.59 3.77
C ARG A 93 11.22 -5.34 2.47
N ILE A 94 10.53 -4.21 2.40
CA ILE A 94 9.86 -3.74 1.18
C ILE A 94 10.63 -2.53 0.67
N HIS A 95 10.85 -2.52 -0.65
CA HIS A 95 11.52 -1.43 -1.35
C HIS A 95 10.69 -1.04 -2.57
N LEU A 96 10.19 0.20 -2.56
CA LEU A 96 9.44 0.82 -3.66
C LEU A 96 10.39 1.76 -4.39
N SER A 97 11.06 1.23 -5.42
CA SER A 97 12.05 1.98 -6.19
C SER A 97 11.40 2.97 -7.16
N GLU A 98 12.07 4.10 -7.42
CA GLU A 98 11.60 5.09 -8.43
C GLU A 98 11.36 4.47 -9.81
N ASP A 99 12.13 3.44 -10.18
CA ASP A 99 11.98 2.78 -11.47
C ASP A 99 10.67 1.98 -11.57
N GLN A 100 10.22 1.38 -10.46
CA GLN A 100 8.98 0.60 -10.40
C GLN A 100 7.75 1.49 -10.20
N VAL A 101 7.79 2.34 -9.16
CA VAL A 101 6.60 3.07 -8.70
C VAL A 101 6.58 4.54 -9.14
N GLY A 102 7.70 5.06 -9.65
CA GLY A 102 7.85 6.48 -9.94
C GLY A 102 8.03 7.33 -8.67
N VAL A 103 7.77 8.63 -8.81
CA VAL A 103 7.73 9.58 -7.69
C VAL A 103 6.32 9.58 -7.10
N ILE A 104 6.18 9.31 -5.80
CA ILE A 104 4.91 9.35 -5.08
C ILE A 104 4.62 10.80 -4.71
N MET A 105 3.71 11.43 -5.45
CA MET A 105 3.35 12.84 -5.24
C MET A 105 2.61 13.03 -3.89
N PRO A 106 2.61 14.24 -3.32
CA PRO A 106 1.82 14.52 -2.13
C PRO A 106 0.33 14.29 -2.37
N ASP A 107 -0.37 13.88 -1.32
CA ASP A 107 -1.81 13.58 -1.30
C ASP A 107 -2.20 12.47 -2.28
N ARG A 108 -1.25 11.56 -2.56
CA ARG A 108 -1.47 10.39 -3.41
C ARG A 108 -1.51 9.10 -2.61
N ALA A 109 -2.42 8.25 -3.05
CA ALA A 109 -2.48 6.84 -2.72
C ALA A 109 -1.97 6.03 -3.92
N MET A 110 -0.91 5.26 -3.69
CA MET A 110 -0.34 4.37 -4.68
C MET A 110 -0.61 2.92 -4.27
N PRO A 111 -1.30 2.13 -5.11
CA PRO A 111 -1.52 0.71 -4.83
C PRO A 111 -0.26 -0.11 -5.13
N PHE A 112 0.00 -1.14 -4.33
CA PHE A 112 0.98 -2.17 -4.65
C PHE A 112 0.53 -3.53 -4.11
N LEU A 113 1.00 -4.59 -4.75
CA LEU A 113 0.64 -5.97 -4.42
C LEU A 113 1.84 -6.69 -3.81
N ILE A 114 1.56 -7.57 -2.85
CA ILE A 114 2.53 -8.55 -2.35
C ILE A 114 1.86 -9.91 -2.40
N ASP A 115 2.47 -10.85 -3.12
CA ASP A 115 1.99 -12.22 -3.22
C ASP A 115 1.93 -12.90 -1.85
N LEU A 116 0.86 -13.65 -1.61
CA LEU A 116 0.70 -14.54 -0.48
C LEU A 116 0.98 -15.98 -0.92
N SER A 117 1.77 -16.69 -0.11
CA SER A 117 1.77 -18.15 -0.15
C SER A 117 0.44 -18.71 0.37
N PRO A 118 0.07 -19.96 0.03
CA PRO A 118 -1.16 -20.59 0.54
C PRO A 118 -1.23 -20.63 2.08
N GLU A 119 -0.08 -20.75 2.74
CA GLU A 119 0.03 -20.73 4.20
C GLU A 119 -0.28 -19.34 4.78
N GLN A 120 0.18 -18.30 4.09
CA GLN A 120 -0.08 -16.90 4.45
C GLN A 120 -1.54 -16.50 4.20
N GLU A 121 -2.15 -16.98 3.12
CA GLU A 121 -3.57 -16.78 2.84
C GLU A 121 -4.46 -17.41 3.92
N ALA A 122 -4.18 -18.66 4.32
CA ALA A 122 -4.91 -19.31 5.41
C ALA A 122 -4.77 -18.58 6.77
N LEU A 123 -3.66 -17.88 7.00
CA LEU A 123 -3.48 -17.02 8.18
C LEU A 123 -4.27 -15.71 8.05
N PHE A 124 -4.34 -15.13 6.85
CA PHE A 124 -5.13 -13.94 6.58
C PHE A 124 -6.63 -14.18 6.79
N ASP A 125 -7.16 -15.32 6.35
CA ASP A 125 -8.58 -15.68 6.52
C ASP A 125 -9.01 -15.77 8.00
N ARG A 126 -8.06 -16.02 8.90
CA ARG A 126 -8.27 -16.08 10.35
C ARG A 126 -8.12 -14.71 11.02
N MET A 127 -7.65 -13.71 10.29
CA MET A 127 -7.36 -12.39 10.79
C MET A 127 -8.65 -11.58 10.92
N THR A 128 -8.70 -10.79 11.98
CA THR A 128 -9.79 -9.88 12.34
C THR A 128 -9.17 -8.62 12.90
N GLU A 129 -9.93 -7.53 12.91
CA GLU A 129 -9.45 -6.27 13.49
C GLU A 129 -8.97 -6.40 14.95
N ARG A 130 -9.54 -7.35 15.70
CA ARG A 130 -9.23 -7.55 17.12
C ARG A 130 -7.98 -8.38 17.36
N ASN A 131 -7.64 -9.29 16.45
CA ASN A 131 -6.52 -10.21 16.62
C ASN A 131 -5.33 -9.91 15.71
N GLN A 132 -5.40 -8.90 14.84
CA GLN A 132 -4.29 -8.48 14.01
C GLN A 132 -3.25 -7.62 14.75
N VAL A 133 -1.99 -7.71 14.30
CA VAL A 133 -0.89 -6.81 14.63
C VAL A 133 -0.13 -6.48 13.35
N GLY A 134 0.08 -5.18 13.12
CA GLY A 134 0.85 -4.66 12.00
C GLY A 134 1.89 -3.66 12.50
N GLU A 135 3.12 -3.78 12.01
CA GLU A 135 4.24 -2.93 12.42
C GLU A 135 5.03 -2.49 11.19
N LEU A 136 5.42 -1.22 11.18
CA LEU A 136 6.30 -0.63 10.17
C LEU A 136 7.52 -0.05 10.88
N GLU A 137 8.70 -0.54 10.51
CA GLU A 137 9.98 -0.17 11.09
C GLU A 137 10.96 0.30 10.01
N PHE A 138 12.01 1.02 10.43
CA PHE A 138 13.13 1.43 9.55
C PHE A 138 12.68 2.15 8.27
N PHE A 139 11.68 3.01 8.36
CA PHE A 139 11.20 3.81 7.23
C PHE A 139 12.28 4.78 6.74
N THR A 140 12.60 4.71 5.45
CA THR A 140 13.51 5.62 4.75
C THR A 140 12.94 6.03 3.41
N TYR A 141 13.20 7.25 2.97
CA TYR A 141 12.73 7.78 1.69
C TYR A 141 13.68 8.88 1.20
N ASP A 142 13.68 9.08 -0.12
CA ASP A 142 14.33 10.22 -0.75
C ASP A 142 13.28 11.29 -1.07
N ARG A 143 13.61 12.56 -0.78
CA ARG A 143 12.80 13.70 -1.22
C ARG A 143 13.15 14.06 -2.65
N VAL A 144 12.15 14.46 -3.43
CA VAL A 144 12.37 15.08 -4.74
C VAL A 144 12.32 16.60 -4.54
N GLU A 145 13.39 17.28 -4.93
CA GLU A 145 13.48 18.75 -4.92
C GLU A 145 12.71 19.38 -6.09
#